data_AF-A0A0F2QD69-F1
#
_entry.id   AF-A0A0F2QD69-F1
#
_cell.length_a   1.000
_cell.length_b   1.000
_cell.length_c   1.000
_cell.angle_alpha   90.00
_cell.angle_beta   90.00
_cell.angle_gamma   90.00
#
_symmetry.space_group_name_H-M   'P 1'
#
loop_
_entity.id
_entity.type
_entity.pdbx_description
1 polymer ?
#
loop_
_entity_poly.entity_id
_entity_poly.type
_entity_poly.pdbx_seq_one_letter_code
_entity_poly.pdbx_strand_id
1 'polypeptide(L)'
;MDKNKYENAEQNDEKELDSLFDNFKNTKLKKAIKKAQWHSILRNALVSVAVMAVILVAGSIANRNINYKLEWPTQIAVDSFNEISAPNKYIGEVSRYHNILGGKNEYTTYKIIEGKVVYSGEGEYSYGLFRNERGNWIGSGSPLIIAPSWDTEDLEFQRYNKLGQREMLFFYPFIDYLKYKDDLKLLENMGPNKIMEYAISFDQAYSLEAVNDMFPDDITVAWYWIDDLNEQEKQDASKGKMLHESDGKIYELEHINRIRSEHTAYGIKAYNNNGEPLDDPLQHFIWALKNGMKYDSRFKFEFERVYNNTIGEDGGITHENINVWGVVVTGDVESLKALNELSFIKTSSLGVVTEKY
;
A
#
# COMPACT_ATOMS: atom_id res chain seq x y z
N MET A 1 56.85 84.95 -46.54
CA MET A 1 55.61 84.25 -46.16
C MET A 1 55.80 82.82 -46.58
N ASP A 2 55.78 81.86 -45.65
CA ASP A 2 55.76 80.44 -46.02
C ASP A 2 54.62 79.77 -45.25
N LYS A 3 53.39 80.20 -45.54
CA LYS A 3 52.14 79.74 -44.91
C LYS A 3 52.00 78.21 -44.99
N ASN A 4 52.49 77.60 -46.07
CA ASN A 4 52.45 76.16 -46.29
C ASN A 4 53.27 75.34 -45.29
N LYS A 5 54.32 75.90 -44.68
CA LYS A 5 55.17 75.17 -43.73
C LYS A 5 54.56 75.12 -42.32
N TYR A 6 53.79 76.14 -41.97
CA TYR A 6 53.04 76.21 -40.71
C TYR A 6 51.76 75.38 -40.78
N GLU A 7 50.99 75.44 -41.89
CA GLU A 7 49.81 74.59 -42.09
C GLU A 7 50.17 73.09 -42.09
N ASN A 8 51.29 72.68 -42.70
CA ASN A 8 51.72 71.27 -42.66
C ASN A 8 52.18 70.80 -41.27
N ALA A 9 52.71 71.69 -40.41
CA ALA A 9 53.09 71.34 -39.06
C ALA A 9 51.86 71.17 -38.16
N GLU A 10 50.91 72.11 -38.24
CA GLU A 10 49.64 72.06 -37.52
C GLU A 10 48.83 70.80 -37.88
N GLN A 11 48.79 70.45 -39.17
CA GLN A 11 48.08 69.26 -39.66
C GLN A 11 48.75 67.93 -39.25
N ASN A 12 50.04 67.95 -38.93
CA ASN A 12 50.77 66.77 -38.47
C ASN A 12 50.61 66.60 -36.95
N ASP A 13 50.62 67.71 -36.20
CA ASP A 13 50.34 67.73 -34.77
C ASP A 13 48.89 67.29 -34.48
N GLU A 14 47.91 67.72 -35.29
CA GLU A 14 46.52 67.23 -35.19
C GLU A 14 46.41 65.72 -35.42
N LYS A 15 47.09 65.18 -36.45
CA LYS A 15 47.10 63.73 -36.73
C LYS A 15 47.77 62.93 -35.62
N GLU A 16 48.83 63.46 -35.02
CA GLU A 16 49.52 62.82 -33.92
C GLU A 16 48.63 62.81 -32.66
N LEU A 17 47.94 63.92 -32.37
CA LEU A 17 46.99 64.03 -31.27
C LEU A 17 45.80 63.07 -31.44
N ASP A 18 45.23 62.99 -32.64
CA ASP A 18 44.16 62.06 -32.98
C ASP A 18 44.62 60.60 -32.82
N SER A 19 45.84 60.27 -33.27
CA SER A 19 46.41 58.94 -33.11
C SER A 19 46.62 58.55 -31.64
N LEU A 20 47.06 59.50 -30.80
CA LEU A 20 47.22 59.30 -29.36
C LEU A 20 45.88 59.11 -28.66
N PHE A 21 44.88 59.90 -29.05
CA PHE A 21 43.53 59.80 -28.52
C PHE A 21 42.84 58.49 -28.92
N ASP A 22 42.99 58.07 -30.17
CA ASP A 22 42.49 56.79 -30.67
C ASP A 22 43.19 55.61 -30.01
N ASN A 23 44.50 55.69 -29.79
CA ASN A 23 45.23 54.64 -29.08
C ASN A 23 44.80 54.57 -27.61
N PHE A 24 44.61 55.72 -26.94
CA PHE A 24 44.08 55.80 -25.57
C PHE A 24 42.66 55.21 -25.47
N LYS A 25 41.78 55.56 -26.41
CA LYS A 25 40.39 55.07 -26.50
C LYS A 25 40.35 53.57 -26.80
N ASN A 26 41.15 53.09 -27.75
CA ASN A 26 41.15 51.69 -28.16
C ASN A 26 41.85 50.75 -27.18
N THR A 27 42.83 51.22 -26.41
CA THR A 27 43.60 50.36 -25.51
C THR A 27 43.26 50.56 -24.04
N LYS A 28 43.40 51.78 -23.49
CA LYS A 28 43.23 52.03 -22.05
C LYS A 28 41.76 52.13 -21.66
N LEU A 29 40.96 52.90 -22.41
CA LEU A 29 39.53 53.03 -22.15
C LEU A 29 38.80 51.70 -22.37
N LYS A 30 39.07 51.00 -23.47
CA LYS A 30 38.49 49.66 -23.75
C LYS A 30 38.86 48.62 -22.68
N LYS A 31 40.10 48.61 -22.18
CA LYS A 31 40.52 47.71 -21.07
C LYS A 31 39.83 48.08 -19.76
N ALA A 32 39.72 49.37 -19.43
CA ALA A 32 39.03 49.83 -18.23
C ALA A 32 37.53 49.48 -18.27
N ILE A 33 36.87 49.70 -19.42
CA ILE A 33 35.47 49.32 -19.66
C ILE A 33 35.29 47.81 -19.50
N LYS A 34 36.13 46.99 -20.15
CA LYS A 34 36.08 45.53 -20.00
C LYS A 34 36.27 45.09 -18.55
N LYS A 35 37.25 45.66 -17.84
CA LYS A 35 37.49 45.32 -16.42
C LYS A 35 36.29 45.66 -15.54
N ALA A 36 35.68 46.82 -15.74
CA ALA A 36 34.47 47.23 -15.04
C ALA A 36 33.26 46.31 -15.37
N GLN A 37 33.09 45.94 -16.64
CA GLN A 37 32.06 45.00 -17.09
C GLN A 37 32.24 43.62 -16.43
N TRP A 38 33.45 43.07 -16.43
CA TRP A 38 33.76 41.79 -15.77
C TRP A 38 33.55 41.83 -14.26
N HIS A 39 33.93 42.93 -13.60
CA HIS A 39 33.67 43.10 -12.17
C HIS A 39 32.17 43.16 -11.85
N SER A 40 31.38 43.82 -12.70
CA SER A 40 29.91 43.86 -12.59
C SER A 40 29.27 42.48 -12.80
N ILE A 41 29.69 41.74 -13.85
CA ILE A 41 29.24 40.38 -14.11
C ILE A 41 29.55 39.47 -12.93
N LEU A 42 30.78 39.54 -12.39
CA LEU A 42 31.20 38.72 -11.25
C LEU A 42 30.39 39.04 -9.99
N ARG A 43 30.15 40.32 -9.69
CA ARG A 43 29.31 40.73 -8.57
C ARG A 43 27.88 40.19 -8.71
N ASN A 44 27.28 40.34 -9.89
CA ASN A 44 25.93 39.84 -10.15
C ASN A 44 25.87 38.31 -10.05
N ALA A 45 26.85 37.61 -10.61
CA ALA A 45 26.96 36.16 -10.50
C ALA A 45 27.07 35.71 -9.03
N LEU A 46 27.88 36.39 -8.20
CA LEU A 46 28.00 36.08 -6.78
C LEU A 46 26.68 36.30 -6.02
N VAL A 47 25.98 37.41 -6.28
CA VAL A 47 24.66 37.66 -5.68
C VAL A 47 23.66 36.60 -6.14
N SER A 48 23.64 36.23 -7.41
CA SER A 48 22.76 35.18 -7.94
C SER A 48 23.04 33.82 -7.30
N VAL A 49 24.32 33.45 -7.11
CA VAL A 49 24.70 32.20 -6.41
C VAL A 49 24.28 32.24 -4.95
N ALA A 50 24.48 33.36 -4.26
CA ALA A 50 24.06 33.51 -2.87
C ALA A 50 22.54 33.40 -2.71
N VAL A 51 21.78 34.08 -3.58
CA VAL A 51 20.30 33.99 -3.59
C VAL A 51 19.85 32.57 -3.91
N MET A 52 20.47 31.90 -4.89
CA MET A 52 20.16 30.50 -5.21
C MET A 52 20.43 29.58 -4.02
N ALA A 53 21.55 29.74 -3.32
CA ALA A 53 21.86 28.97 -2.13
C ALA A 53 20.81 29.17 -1.03
N VAL A 54 20.39 30.42 -0.78
CA VAL A 54 19.33 30.73 0.18
C VAL A 54 18.00 30.07 -0.23
N ILE A 55 17.62 30.15 -1.50
CA ILE A 55 16.40 29.51 -2.01
C ILE A 55 16.47 27.99 -1.88
N LEU A 56 17.62 27.37 -2.16
CA LEU A 56 17.80 25.93 -2.04
C LEU A 56 17.70 25.47 -0.57
N VAL A 57 18.32 26.20 0.36
CA VAL A 57 18.24 25.88 1.79
C VAL A 57 16.81 26.07 2.32
N ALA A 58 16.20 27.23 2.07
CA ALA A 58 14.83 27.50 2.47
C ALA A 58 13.83 26.52 1.82
N GLY A 59 14.03 26.25 0.53
CA GLY A 59 13.25 25.28 -0.24
C GLY A 59 13.39 23.86 0.30
N SER A 60 14.59 23.44 0.71
CA SER A 60 14.83 22.13 1.32
C SER A 60 14.09 21.98 2.66
N ILE A 61 14.15 23.00 3.52
CA ILE A 61 13.43 23.02 4.80
C ILE A 61 11.91 23.00 4.57
N ALA A 62 11.41 23.83 3.64
CA ALA A 62 10.00 23.85 3.28
C ALA A 62 9.55 22.50 2.70
N ASN A 63 10.34 21.91 1.81
CA ASN A 63 10.08 20.62 1.19
C ASN A 63 9.96 19.50 2.24
N ARG A 64 10.83 19.49 3.25
CA ARG A 64 10.75 18.50 4.34
C ARG A 64 9.42 18.61 5.10
N ASN A 65 8.99 19.82 5.44
CA ASN A 65 7.72 20.05 6.13
C ASN A 65 6.50 19.69 5.28
N ILE A 66 6.55 20.01 3.98
CA ILE A 66 5.49 19.65 3.03
C ILE A 66 5.39 18.13 2.90
N ASN A 67 6.52 17.41 2.81
CA ASN A 67 6.52 15.95 2.71
C ASN A 67 5.77 15.28 3.87
N TYR A 68 6.06 15.65 5.12
CA TYR A 68 5.33 15.07 6.26
C TYR A 68 3.83 15.34 6.21
N LYS A 69 3.40 16.53 5.77
CA LYS A 69 1.98 16.86 5.62
C LYS A 69 1.30 16.06 4.51
N LEU A 70 2.03 15.77 3.42
CA LEU A 70 1.53 14.98 2.30
C LEU A 70 1.54 13.47 2.60
N GLU A 71 2.51 12.98 3.37
CA GLU A 71 2.64 11.57 3.76
C GLU A 71 1.53 11.13 4.71
N TRP A 72 1.23 11.97 5.72
CA TRP A 72 0.39 11.60 6.85
C TRP A 72 -0.99 11.02 6.47
N PRO A 73 -1.77 11.64 5.55
CA PRO A 73 -3.05 11.08 5.12
C PRO A 73 -2.93 9.71 4.46
N THR A 74 -1.94 9.53 3.58
CA THR A 74 -1.72 8.26 2.88
C THR A 74 -1.21 7.19 3.84
N GLN A 75 -0.33 7.53 4.78
CA GLN A 75 0.11 6.59 5.81
C GLN A 75 -1.09 6.10 6.63
N ILE A 76 -1.94 7.01 7.13
CA ILE A 76 -3.14 6.64 7.89
C ILE A 76 -4.03 5.69 7.10
N ALA A 77 -4.24 5.96 5.82
CA ALA A 77 -5.08 5.12 4.98
C ALA A 77 -4.46 3.73 4.75
N VAL A 78 -3.15 3.63 4.51
CA VAL A 78 -2.42 2.36 4.36
C VAL A 78 -2.47 1.56 5.65
N ASP A 79 -2.14 2.17 6.78
CA ASP A 79 -2.13 1.53 8.09
C ASP A 79 -3.54 1.01 8.41
N SER A 80 -4.56 1.86 8.28
CA SER A 80 -5.95 1.48 8.56
C SER A 80 -6.48 0.41 7.60
N PHE A 81 -6.01 0.38 6.35
CA PHE A 81 -6.46 -0.62 5.37
C PHE A 81 -5.84 -1.97 5.70
N ASN A 82 -4.56 -1.98 6.09
CA ASN A 82 -3.89 -3.18 6.59
C ASN A 82 -4.61 -3.76 7.81
N GLU A 83 -5.12 -2.92 8.72
CA GLU A 83 -5.88 -3.38 9.89
C GLU A 83 -7.14 -4.19 9.54
N ILE A 84 -7.80 -3.89 8.40
CA ILE A 84 -9.07 -4.55 8.01
C ILE A 84 -8.90 -5.61 6.92
N SER A 85 -7.96 -5.44 5.98
CA SER A 85 -7.82 -6.31 4.80
C SER A 85 -6.75 -7.38 4.96
N ALA A 86 -5.95 -7.28 6.03
CA ALA A 86 -4.93 -8.26 6.37
C ALA A 86 -4.79 -8.37 7.90
N PRO A 87 -5.84 -8.80 8.62
CA PRO A 87 -5.91 -8.56 10.07
C PRO A 87 -4.77 -9.25 10.87
N ASN A 88 -4.25 -10.39 10.39
CA ASN A 88 -3.08 -11.06 11.01
C ASN A 88 -1.72 -10.67 10.41
N LYS A 89 -1.63 -9.64 9.54
CA LYS A 89 -0.37 -9.10 9.02
C LYS A 89 -0.11 -7.73 9.66
N TYR A 90 1.04 -7.58 10.29
CA TYR A 90 1.44 -6.35 10.99
C TYR A 90 2.51 -5.61 10.19
N ILE A 91 2.37 -4.29 10.08
CA ILE A 91 3.40 -3.42 9.47
C ILE A 91 4.61 -3.38 10.41
N GLY A 92 5.78 -3.71 9.85
CA GLY A 92 7.06 -3.73 10.55
C GLY A 92 7.92 -2.51 10.27
N GLU A 93 9.13 -2.75 9.81
CA GLU A 93 10.07 -1.68 9.47
C GLU A 93 9.51 -0.82 8.34
N VAL A 94 9.57 0.51 8.49
CA VAL A 94 9.15 1.48 7.47
C VAL A 94 10.33 2.34 7.06
N SER A 95 10.79 2.15 5.82
CA SER A 95 11.80 2.99 5.17
C SER A 95 11.14 4.15 4.43
N ARG A 96 11.56 5.39 4.75
CA ARG A 96 10.94 6.62 4.23
C ARG A 96 11.88 7.36 3.28
N TYR A 97 11.41 7.58 2.05
CA TYR A 97 12.19 8.25 1.00
C TYR A 97 11.52 9.56 0.57
N HIS A 98 11.97 10.66 1.16
CA HIS A 98 11.50 12.01 0.80
C HIS A 98 12.13 12.48 -0.51
N ASN A 99 11.30 12.95 -1.43
CA ASN A 99 11.69 13.60 -2.68
C ASN A 99 11.17 15.05 -2.70
N ILE A 100 11.29 15.72 -3.84
CA ILE A 100 10.70 17.06 -4.04
C ILE A 100 9.17 16.92 -4.11
N LEU A 101 8.47 17.56 -3.17
CA LEU A 101 7.01 17.66 -3.09
C LEU A 101 6.28 16.30 -3.11
N GLY A 102 6.89 15.30 -2.48
CA GLY A 102 6.37 13.95 -2.37
C GLY A 102 7.46 12.95 -2.00
N GLY A 103 7.08 11.68 -1.84
CA GLY A 103 7.99 10.62 -1.45
C GLY A 103 7.46 9.25 -1.84
N LYS A 104 8.21 8.24 -1.40
CA LYS A 104 7.84 6.83 -1.42
C LYS A 104 8.23 6.25 -0.07
N ASN A 105 7.39 5.42 0.49
CA ASN A 105 7.71 4.63 1.66
C ASN A 105 7.59 3.15 1.31
N GLU A 106 8.49 2.37 1.88
CA GLU A 106 8.54 0.92 1.76
C GLU A 106 8.42 0.36 3.18
N TYR A 107 7.64 -0.70 3.34
CA TYR A 107 7.44 -1.33 4.62
C TYR A 107 7.47 -2.84 4.52
N THR A 108 7.95 -3.49 5.58
CA THR A 108 7.84 -4.94 5.72
C THR A 108 6.54 -5.30 6.43
N THR A 109 6.10 -6.53 6.23
CA THR A 109 4.97 -7.11 6.96
C THR A 109 5.40 -8.43 7.60
N TYR A 110 4.83 -8.72 8.77
CA TYR A 110 5.03 -9.99 9.45
C TYR A 110 3.71 -10.51 10.03
N LYS A 111 3.64 -11.82 10.21
CA LYS A 111 2.62 -12.50 11.01
C LYS A 111 3.23 -12.97 12.33
N ILE A 112 2.41 -13.10 13.36
CA ILE A 112 2.79 -13.79 14.60
C ILE A 112 1.95 -15.08 14.64
N ILE A 113 2.60 -16.23 14.58
CA ILE A 113 1.95 -17.55 14.61
C ILE A 113 2.49 -18.25 15.84
N GLU A 114 1.64 -18.52 16.83
CA GLU A 114 2.02 -19.22 18.07
C GLU A 114 3.30 -18.63 18.72
N GLY A 115 3.37 -17.29 18.79
CA GLY A 115 4.51 -16.55 19.33
C GLY A 115 5.73 -16.42 18.40
N LYS A 116 5.74 -17.08 17.23
CA LYS A 116 6.82 -16.97 16.25
C LYS A 116 6.53 -15.88 15.22
N VAL A 117 7.48 -14.97 15.06
CA VAL A 117 7.43 -13.94 14.01
C VAL A 117 7.80 -14.57 12.66
N VAL A 118 6.91 -14.43 11.69
CA VAL A 118 7.11 -14.91 10.32
C VAL A 118 7.03 -13.75 9.35
N TYR A 119 8.09 -13.55 8.56
CA TYR A 119 8.08 -12.57 7.48
C TYR A 119 6.96 -12.89 6.47
N SER A 120 6.09 -11.91 6.18
CA SER A 120 4.93 -12.10 5.29
C SER A 120 4.98 -11.26 4.02
N GLY A 121 6.01 -10.43 3.86
CA GLY A 121 6.31 -9.74 2.61
C GLY A 121 6.55 -8.25 2.80
N GLU A 122 6.42 -7.51 1.72
CA GLU A 122 6.71 -6.07 1.65
C GLU A 122 5.54 -5.36 0.99
N GLY A 123 5.34 -4.11 1.39
CA GLY A 123 4.42 -3.19 0.76
C GLY A 123 5.08 -1.84 0.54
N GLU A 124 4.45 -1.04 -0.31
CA GLU A 124 4.91 0.32 -0.59
C GLU A 124 3.73 1.25 -0.83
N TYR A 125 3.94 2.53 -0.52
CA TYR A 125 3.02 3.59 -0.90
C TYR A 125 3.80 4.84 -1.29
N SER A 126 3.24 5.61 -2.21
CA SER A 126 3.78 6.91 -2.59
C SER A 126 2.85 8.02 -2.14
N TYR A 127 3.36 9.24 -2.09
CA TYR A 127 2.58 10.43 -1.78
C TYR A 127 3.21 11.64 -2.47
N GLY A 128 2.44 12.67 -2.78
CA GLY A 128 2.99 13.89 -3.39
C GLY A 128 1.99 14.67 -4.22
N LEU A 129 2.36 15.89 -4.61
CA LEU A 129 1.49 16.77 -5.41
C LEU A 129 1.34 16.34 -6.88
N PHE A 130 2.35 15.64 -7.42
CA PHE A 130 2.42 15.24 -8.83
C PHE A 130 2.50 13.72 -9.02
N ARG A 131 2.08 12.96 -8.02
CA ARG A 131 2.04 11.51 -8.07
C ARG A 131 0.85 10.98 -7.30
N ASN A 132 0.25 9.90 -7.79
CA ASN A 132 -0.78 9.20 -7.04
C ASN A 132 -0.14 8.29 -5.96
N GLU A 133 -0.99 7.67 -5.13
CA GLU A 133 -0.55 6.78 -4.05
C GLU A 133 0.14 5.49 -4.54
N ARG A 134 0.06 5.20 -5.85
CA ARG A 134 0.79 4.12 -6.53
C ARG A 134 2.11 4.61 -7.16
N GLY A 135 2.54 5.85 -6.92
CA GLY A 135 3.79 6.37 -7.47
C GLY A 135 3.78 6.50 -9.00
N ASN A 136 2.61 6.70 -9.59
CA ASN A 136 2.36 6.70 -11.05
C ASN A 136 2.65 5.34 -11.71
N TRP A 137 2.59 4.25 -10.95
CA TRP A 137 2.72 2.90 -11.48
C TRP A 137 1.59 2.54 -12.44
N ILE A 138 1.95 2.01 -13.60
CA ILE A 138 1.04 1.76 -14.73
C ILE A 138 0.50 0.32 -14.72
N GLY A 139 1.17 -0.61 -14.04
CA GLY A 139 0.68 -1.97 -13.86
C GLY A 139 1.72 -2.97 -13.35
N SER A 140 1.23 -4.16 -12.97
CA SER A 140 2.03 -5.36 -12.70
C SER A 140 1.40 -6.57 -13.36
N GLY A 141 2.22 -7.61 -13.56
CA GLY A 141 1.76 -8.97 -13.80
C GLY A 141 2.42 -9.91 -12.81
N SER A 142 1.73 -11.00 -12.49
CA SER A 142 2.28 -12.12 -11.73
C SER A 142 2.05 -13.41 -12.53
N PRO A 143 2.94 -14.41 -12.45
CA PRO A 143 2.65 -15.72 -13.00
C PRO A 143 1.45 -16.33 -12.28
N LEU A 144 0.71 -17.21 -12.94
CA LEU A 144 -0.46 -17.89 -12.38
C LEU A 144 -0.20 -18.46 -10.98
N ILE A 145 0.93 -19.13 -10.74
CA ILE A 145 1.27 -19.71 -9.43
C ILE A 145 1.35 -18.70 -8.26
N ILE A 146 1.52 -17.40 -8.56
CA ILE A 146 1.60 -16.30 -7.59
C ILE A 146 0.43 -15.30 -7.73
N ALA A 147 -0.48 -15.55 -8.68
CA ALA A 147 -1.69 -14.74 -8.82
C ALA A 147 -2.73 -15.15 -7.76
N PRO A 148 -3.55 -14.21 -7.26
CA PRO A 148 -4.63 -14.56 -6.34
C PRO A 148 -5.63 -15.50 -6.99
N SER A 149 -6.23 -16.39 -6.19
CA SER A 149 -7.41 -17.15 -6.61
C SER A 149 -8.68 -16.30 -6.55
N TRP A 150 -9.55 -16.43 -7.56
CA TRP A 150 -10.80 -15.69 -7.69
C TRP A 150 -12.03 -16.57 -7.64
N ASP A 151 -11.89 -17.84 -8.02
CA ASP A 151 -13.01 -18.76 -8.17
C ASP A 151 -12.60 -20.23 -7.97
N THR A 152 -13.56 -21.13 -8.14
CA THR A 152 -13.35 -22.56 -7.95
C THR A 152 -12.48 -23.24 -9.01
N GLU A 153 -12.27 -22.65 -10.19
CA GLU A 153 -11.36 -23.21 -11.19
C GLU A 153 -9.91 -23.11 -10.72
N ASP A 154 -9.59 -22.06 -9.97
CA ASP A 154 -8.26 -21.88 -9.36
C ASP A 154 -7.91 -22.96 -8.33
N LEU A 155 -8.89 -23.73 -7.81
CA LEU A 155 -8.65 -24.80 -6.85
C LEU A 155 -7.86 -25.98 -7.43
N GLU A 156 -7.75 -26.09 -8.76
CA GLU A 156 -6.93 -27.10 -9.41
C GLU A 156 -5.43 -26.89 -9.19
N PHE A 157 -5.03 -25.67 -8.81
CA PHE A 157 -3.64 -25.30 -8.58
C PHE A 157 -3.46 -24.73 -7.18
N GLN A 158 -2.45 -25.22 -6.45
CA GLN A 158 -2.03 -24.55 -5.22
C GLN A 158 -1.35 -23.22 -5.59
N ARG A 159 -1.97 -22.10 -5.21
CA ARG A 159 -1.40 -20.75 -5.29
C ARG A 159 -0.49 -20.47 -4.09
N TYR A 160 0.46 -19.57 -4.31
CA TYR A 160 1.41 -19.13 -3.30
C TYR A 160 1.55 -17.61 -3.33
N ASN A 161 1.94 -17.00 -2.22
CA ASN A 161 2.41 -15.63 -2.24
C ASN A 161 3.86 -15.55 -2.78
N LYS A 162 4.40 -14.33 -2.91
CA LYS A 162 5.76 -14.08 -3.43
C LYS A 162 6.89 -14.72 -2.58
N LEU A 163 6.59 -15.14 -1.35
CA LEU A 163 7.52 -15.83 -0.45
C LEU A 163 7.42 -17.35 -0.53
N GLY A 164 6.54 -17.90 -1.38
CA GLY A 164 6.30 -19.34 -1.46
C GLY A 164 5.43 -19.89 -0.32
N GLN A 165 4.75 -19.03 0.45
CA GLN A 165 3.77 -19.47 1.44
C GLN A 165 2.43 -19.72 0.73
N ARG A 166 1.67 -20.72 1.17
CA ARG A 166 0.38 -21.04 0.55
C ARG A 166 -0.61 -19.88 0.74
N GLU A 167 -1.37 -19.59 -0.31
CA GLU A 167 -2.49 -18.66 -0.23
C GLU A 167 -3.67 -19.32 0.49
N MET A 168 -4.15 -18.66 1.56
CA MET A 168 -5.39 -19.05 2.22
C MET A 168 -6.60 -18.63 1.39
N LEU A 169 -7.62 -19.49 1.39
CA LEU A 169 -8.85 -19.32 0.64
C LEU A 169 -10.05 -19.42 1.58
N PHE A 170 -11.08 -18.63 1.27
CA PHE A 170 -12.30 -18.49 2.04
C PHE A 170 -13.50 -18.70 1.11
N PHE A 171 -14.50 -19.44 1.60
CA PHE A 171 -15.67 -19.85 0.85
C PHE A 171 -16.91 -19.28 1.52
N TYR A 172 -17.77 -18.61 0.75
CA TYR A 172 -18.97 -18.01 1.30
C TYR A 172 -19.96 -19.08 1.77
N PRO A 173 -20.54 -18.97 2.99
CA PRO A 173 -21.46 -19.97 3.51
C PRO A 173 -22.79 -20.06 2.72
N PHE A 174 -23.15 -19.00 1.99
CA PHE A 174 -24.39 -18.94 1.21
C PHE A 174 -24.25 -19.45 -0.24
N ILE A 175 -23.06 -19.91 -0.64
CA ILE A 175 -22.80 -20.47 -1.97
C ILE A 175 -22.56 -21.98 -1.84
N ASP A 176 -23.24 -22.77 -2.65
CA ASP A 176 -22.94 -24.19 -2.78
C ASP A 176 -21.93 -24.42 -3.92
N TYR A 177 -20.72 -24.82 -3.55
CA TYR A 177 -19.61 -25.02 -4.48
C TYR A 177 -19.53 -26.47 -4.96
N LEU A 178 -19.16 -26.66 -6.22
CA LEU A 178 -18.91 -27.99 -6.79
C LEU A 178 -17.69 -28.69 -6.16
N LYS A 179 -16.70 -27.90 -5.76
CA LYS A 179 -15.45 -28.35 -5.14
C LYS A 179 -15.16 -27.48 -3.93
N TYR A 180 -14.77 -28.12 -2.83
CA TYR A 180 -14.29 -27.46 -1.61
C TYR A 180 -12.84 -27.85 -1.36
N LYS A 181 -12.11 -26.97 -0.68
CA LYS A 181 -10.77 -27.29 -0.15
C LYS A 181 -10.90 -27.99 1.20
N ASP A 182 -10.02 -28.93 1.50
CA ASP A 182 -10.01 -29.59 2.79
C ASP A 182 -8.58 -29.93 3.17
N ASP A 183 -7.87 -28.88 3.58
CA ASP A 183 -6.46 -28.96 3.91
C ASP A 183 -6.21 -29.49 5.33
N LEU A 184 -7.24 -29.65 6.18
CA LEU A 184 -7.08 -30.27 7.51
C LEU A 184 -6.58 -31.72 7.39
N LYS A 185 -6.94 -32.43 6.31
CA LYS A 185 -6.40 -33.76 5.98
C LYS A 185 -4.88 -33.79 5.84
N LEU A 186 -4.25 -32.65 5.56
CA LEU A 186 -2.79 -32.57 5.43
C LEU A 186 -2.08 -32.73 6.78
N LEU A 187 -2.78 -32.48 7.91
CA LEU A 187 -2.22 -32.60 9.26
C LEU A 187 -1.70 -34.02 9.57
N GLU A 188 -2.29 -35.05 8.95
CA GLU A 188 -1.84 -36.45 9.11
C GLU A 188 -0.39 -36.67 8.65
N ASN A 189 0.08 -35.85 7.70
CA ASN A 189 1.40 -35.96 7.10
C ASN A 189 2.38 -34.89 7.61
N MET A 190 1.99 -34.08 8.60
CA MET A 190 2.84 -33.03 9.15
C MET A 190 3.68 -33.50 10.33
N GLY A 191 4.90 -32.98 10.42
CA GLY A 191 5.78 -33.23 11.56
C GLY A 191 5.28 -32.55 12.84
N PRO A 192 5.52 -33.12 14.03
CA PRO A 192 4.93 -32.66 15.29
C PRO A 192 5.43 -31.28 15.75
N ASN A 193 6.58 -30.80 15.24
CA ASN A 193 7.16 -29.52 15.61
C ASN A 193 6.70 -28.35 14.74
N LYS A 194 5.66 -28.56 13.93
CA LYS A 194 5.11 -27.53 13.04
C LYS A 194 4.03 -26.73 13.74
N ILE A 195 4.05 -25.43 13.48
CA ILE A 195 2.96 -24.50 13.78
C ILE A 195 2.48 -23.88 12.46
N MET A 196 1.20 -23.55 12.38
CA MET A 196 0.60 -23.10 11.13
C MET A 196 -0.66 -22.27 11.36
N GLU A 197 -1.11 -21.63 10.29
CA GLU A 197 -2.41 -20.97 10.21
C GLU A 197 -3.33 -21.71 9.23
N TYR A 198 -4.62 -21.72 9.54
CA TYR A 198 -5.68 -22.24 8.69
C TYR A 198 -6.78 -21.19 8.54
N ALA A 199 -7.21 -20.94 7.31
CA ALA A 199 -8.50 -20.32 7.06
C ALA A 199 -9.60 -21.38 7.17
N ILE A 200 -10.57 -21.10 8.03
CA ILE A 200 -11.75 -21.93 8.30
C ILE A 200 -12.96 -21.15 7.80
N SER A 201 -13.67 -21.71 6.82
CA SER A 201 -14.96 -21.15 6.40
C SER A 201 -16.10 -21.95 7.03
N PHE A 202 -17.10 -21.24 7.52
CA PHE A 202 -18.23 -21.81 8.24
C PHE A 202 -19.32 -22.32 7.30
N ASP A 203 -20.21 -23.15 7.83
CA ASP A 203 -21.38 -23.69 7.14
C ASP A 203 -22.54 -22.69 7.02
N GLN A 204 -22.56 -21.70 7.90
CA GLN A 204 -23.48 -20.57 7.90
C GLN A 204 -22.79 -19.32 8.49
N ALA A 205 -23.47 -18.19 8.45
CA ALA A 205 -23.04 -17.01 9.18
C ALA A 205 -23.31 -17.18 10.68
N TYR A 206 -22.34 -16.81 11.52
CA TYR A 206 -22.46 -16.80 12.98
C TYR A 206 -22.22 -15.39 13.54
N SER A 207 -22.81 -15.07 14.68
CA SER A 207 -22.49 -13.80 15.37
C SER A 207 -21.07 -13.83 15.93
N LEU A 208 -20.44 -12.66 16.07
CA LEU A 208 -19.09 -12.55 16.63
C LEU A 208 -18.98 -13.19 18.03
N GLU A 209 -20.01 -13.01 18.88
CA GLU A 209 -20.05 -13.61 20.21
C GLU A 209 -20.13 -15.14 20.16
N ALA A 210 -20.96 -15.71 19.29
CA ALA A 210 -21.08 -17.15 19.16
C ALA A 210 -19.75 -17.80 18.76
N VAL A 211 -19.01 -17.17 17.83
CA VAL A 211 -17.73 -17.70 17.34
C VAL A 211 -16.68 -17.79 18.45
N ASN A 212 -16.70 -16.88 19.44
CA ASN A 212 -15.75 -16.92 20.56
C ASN A 212 -15.90 -18.17 21.42
N ASP A 213 -17.10 -18.74 21.50
CA ASP A 213 -17.40 -19.93 22.32
C ASP A 213 -17.35 -21.24 21.51
N MET A 214 -17.15 -21.17 20.19
CA MET A 214 -17.21 -22.32 19.29
C MET A 214 -15.90 -23.13 19.20
N PHE A 215 -14.77 -22.52 19.55
CA PHE A 215 -13.46 -23.15 19.42
C PHE A 215 -12.95 -23.70 20.76
N PRO A 216 -12.23 -24.85 20.76
CA PRO A 216 -11.50 -25.32 21.93
C PRO A 216 -10.47 -24.30 22.45
N ASP A 217 -10.23 -24.29 23.77
CA ASP A 217 -9.30 -23.37 24.45
C ASP A 217 -7.85 -23.43 23.93
N ASP A 218 -7.45 -24.54 23.32
CA ASP A 218 -6.10 -24.77 22.79
C ASP A 218 -5.92 -24.31 21.33
N ILE A 219 -6.97 -23.75 20.72
CA ILE A 219 -6.92 -23.20 19.36
C ILE A 219 -6.95 -21.67 19.44
N THR A 220 -5.94 -21.04 18.84
CA THR A 220 -5.87 -19.59 18.78
C THR A 220 -6.66 -19.07 17.59
N VAL A 221 -7.76 -18.33 17.82
CA VAL A 221 -8.45 -17.58 16.77
C VAL A 221 -7.67 -16.28 16.49
N ALA A 222 -6.95 -16.21 15.37
CA ALA A 222 -6.12 -15.06 15.03
C ALA A 222 -6.93 -13.87 14.51
N TRP A 223 -7.98 -14.12 13.71
CA TRP A 223 -8.91 -13.09 13.23
C TRP A 223 -10.21 -13.68 12.65
N TYR A 224 -11.24 -12.83 12.55
CA TYR A 224 -12.59 -13.15 12.09
C TYR A 224 -12.85 -12.57 10.70
N TRP A 225 -13.25 -13.42 9.75
CA TRP A 225 -13.69 -13.01 8.41
C TRP A 225 -15.17 -12.64 8.44
N ILE A 226 -15.47 -11.36 8.20
CA ILE A 226 -16.81 -10.80 8.40
C ILE A 226 -17.67 -10.82 7.13
N ASP A 227 -18.99 -10.71 7.32
CA ASP A 227 -19.94 -10.38 6.26
C ASP A 227 -19.78 -8.93 5.81
N ASP A 228 -18.99 -8.71 4.77
CA ASP A 228 -18.72 -7.38 4.19
C ASP A 228 -19.54 -7.09 2.92
N LEU A 229 -20.56 -7.90 2.60
CA LEU A 229 -21.32 -7.79 1.35
C LEU A 229 -22.76 -7.36 1.60
N ASN A 230 -23.25 -6.44 0.76
CA ASN A 230 -24.69 -6.23 0.66
C ASN A 230 -25.36 -7.33 -0.20
N GLU A 231 -26.69 -7.36 -0.21
CA GLU A 231 -27.46 -8.36 -0.94
C GLU A 231 -27.17 -8.40 -2.45
N GLN A 232 -26.88 -7.25 -3.09
CA GLN A 232 -26.53 -7.23 -4.50
C GLN A 232 -25.15 -7.88 -4.72
N GLU A 233 -24.17 -7.58 -3.87
CA GLU A 233 -22.84 -8.18 -3.96
C GLU A 233 -22.85 -9.68 -3.63
N LYS A 234 -23.69 -10.13 -2.68
CA LYS A 234 -23.93 -11.55 -2.40
C LYS A 234 -24.52 -12.24 -3.63
N GLN A 235 -25.51 -11.62 -4.26
CA GLN A 235 -26.06 -12.12 -5.51
C GLN A 235 -25.00 -12.17 -6.61
N ASP A 236 -24.15 -11.16 -6.75
CA ASP A 236 -23.11 -11.12 -7.78
C ASP A 236 -21.98 -12.10 -7.52
N ALA A 237 -21.72 -12.44 -6.25
CA ALA A 237 -20.81 -13.51 -5.85
C ALA A 237 -21.38 -14.90 -6.18
N SER A 238 -22.69 -15.09 -6.00
CA SER A 238 -23.41 -16.33 -6.32
C SER A 238 -23.75 -16.48 -7.80
N LYS A 239 -23.90 -15.38 -8.54
CA LYS A 239 -24.18 -15.37 -9.97
C LYS A 239 -22.87 -15.69 -10.70
N GLY A 240 -22.71 -16.95 -11.08
CA GLY A 240 -21.67 -17.41 -12.02
C GLY A 240 -21.85 -16.89 -13.46
N LYS A 241 -22.21 -15.62 -13.64
CA LYS A 241 -22.41 -14.95 -14.94
C LYS A 241 -21.60 -13.66 -14.97
N MET A 242 -20.33 -13.77 -15.32
CA MET A 242 -19.56 -12.61 -15.74
C MET A 242 -19.96 -12.31 -17.18
N LEU A 243 -20.59 -11.14 -17.40
CA LEU A 243 -20.82 -10.62 -18.74
C LEU A 243 -19.49 -10.03 -19.22
N HIS A 244 -18.79 -10.74 -20.11
CA HIS A 244 -17.59 -10.22 -20.73
C HIS A 244 -17.98 -9.48 -22.01
N GLU A 245 -17.72 -8.18 -22.09
CA GLU A 245 -17.91 -7.40 -23.31
C GLU A 245 -16.58 -7.28 -24.05
N SER A 246 -16.50 -7.91 -25.23
CA SER A 246 -15.38 -7.77 -26.16
C SER A 246 -15.94 -7.57 -27.56
N ASP A 247 -15.39 -6.58 -28.30
CA ASP A 247 -15.85 -6.20 -29.64
C ASP A 247 -17.38 -5.96 -29.76
N GLY A 248 -17.98 -5.35 -28.73
CA GLY A 248 -19.41 -5.03 -28.70
C GLY A 248 -20.34 -6.25 -28.61
N LYS A 249 -19.81 -7.41 -28.22
CA LYS A 249 -20.56 -8.64 -27.96
C LYS A 249 -20.43 -9.02 -26.49
N ILE A 250 -21.55 -9.41 -25.90
CA ILE A 250 -21.64 -9.93 -24.55
C ILE A 250 -21.47 -11.44 -24.61
N TYR A 251 -20.42 -11.94 -23.96
CA TYR A 251 -20.18 -13.36 -23.75
C TYR A 251 -20.62 -13.73 -22.34
N GLU A 252 -21.46 -14.75 -22.24
CA GLU A 252 -21.87 -15.34 -20.97
C GLU A 252 -20.86 -16.44 -20.63
N LEU A 253 -19.99 -16.19 -19.65
CA LEU A 253 -19.08 -17.20 -19.12
C LEU A 253 -19.85 -18.07 -18.12
N GLU A 254 -19.89 -19.38 -18.34
CA GLU A 254 -20.50 -20.35 -17.43
C GLU A 254 -19.56 -20.67 -16.25
N HIS A 255 -20.14 -20.68 -15.05
CA HIS A 255 -19.64 -21.30 -13.81
C HIS A 255 -18.29 -20.83 -13.25
N ILE A 256 -18.29 -19.68 -12.57
CA ILE A 256 -17.22 -19.37 -11.61
C ILE A 256 -17.83 -18.79 -10.33
N ASN A 257 -18.15 -19.69 -9.39
CA ASN A 257 -18.56 -19.33 -8.04
C ASN A 257 -17.36 -18.64 -7.37
N ARG A 258 -17.53 -17.38 -6.99
CA ARG A 258 -16.43 -16.60 -6.41
C ARG A 258 -16.00 -17.19 -5.07
N ILE A 259 -14.69 -17.28 -4.88
CA ILE A 259 -14.06 -17.49 -3.58
C ILE A 259 -13.30 -16.22 -3.21
N ARG A 260 -12.90 -16.12 -1.94
CA ARG A 260 -12.01 -15.06 -1.49
C ARG A 260 -10.64 -15.66 -1.19
N SER A 261 -9.60 -14.89 -1.45
CA SER A 261 -8.28 -15.17 -0.90
C SER A 261 -7.97 -14.25 0.28
N GLU A 262 -6.90 -14.55 1.03
CA GLU A 262 -6.41 -13.66 2.11
C GLU A 262 -6.07 -12.23 1.64
N HIS A 263 -6.03 -11.95 0.33
CA HIS A 263 -5.85 -10.60 -0.21
C HIS A 263 -7.15 -9.80 -0.36
N THR A 264 -8.30 -10.47 -0.27
CA THR A 264 -9.62 -9.88 -0.62
C THR A 264 -10.67 -10.10 0.47
N ALA A 265 -10.35 -10.85 1.51
CA ALA A 265 -11.16 -11.00 2.70
C ALA A 265 -10.91 -9.82 3.67
N TYR A 266 -12.00 -9.27 4.22
CA TYR A 266 -11.94 -8.23 5.26
C TYR A 266 -12.30 -8.82 6.61
N GLY A 267 -11.72 -8.32 7.69
CA GLY A 267 -11.97 -8.92 8.99
C GLY A 267 -11.47 -8.16 10.20
N ILE A 268 -11.79 -8.74 11.35
CA ILE A 268 -11.49 -8.22 12.69
C ILE A 268 -10.32 -9.00 13.25
N LYS A 269 -9.20 -8.35 13.57
CA LYS A 269 -8.06 -9.01 14.22
C LYS A 269 -8.33 -9.26 15.70
N ALA A 270 -7.89 -10.40 16.22
CA ALA A 270 -7.99 -10.71 17.63
C ALA A 270 -6.75 -10.27 18.44
N TYR A 271 -5.59 -10.09 17.77
CA TYR A 271 -4.32 -9.78 18.43
C TYR A 271 -3.69 -8.49 17.91
N ASN A 272 -2.88 -7.86 18.74
CA ASN A 272 -2.09 -6.68 18.38
C ASN A 272 -0.71 -7.09 17.80
N ASN A 273 0.08 -6.09 17.40
CA ASN A 273 1.40 -6.29 16.82
C ASN A 273 2.48 -6.81 17.79
N ASN A 274 2.17 -6.90 19.08
CA ASN A 274 3.02 -7.56 20.09
C ASN A 274 2.62 -9.03 20.32
N GLY A 275 1.56 -9.52 19.65
CA GLY A 275 1.00 -10.85 19.86
C GLY A 275 0.14 -10.96 21.12
N GLU A 276 -0.39 -9.84 21.62
CA GLU A 276 -1.30 -9.82 22.78
C GLU A 276 -2.75 -9.72 22.31
N PRO A 277 -3.71 -10.40 22.97
CA PRO A 277 -5.13 -10.26 22.65
C PRO A 277 -5.59 -8.80 22.77
N LEU A 278 -6.46 -8.36 21.86
CA LEU A 278 -7.12 -7.06 21.96
C LEU A 278 -8.27 -7.14 22.96
N ASP A 279 -8.38 -6.12 23.82
CA ASP A 279 -9.50 -6.00 24.78
C ASP A 279 -10.86 -5.89 24.08
N ASP A 280 -10.92 -5.13 22.98
CA ASP A 280 -12.12 -4.94 22.16
C ASP A 280 -11.77 -4.98 20.66
N PRO A 281 -11.72 -6.19 20.07
CA PRO A 281 -11.43 -6.38 18.65
C PRO A 281 -12.38 -5.60 17.73
N LEU A 282 -13.68 -5.57 18.06
CA LEU A 282 -14.69 -4.93 17.23
C LEU A 282 -14.51 -3.41 17.21
N GLN A 283 -14.29 -2.80 18.36
CA GLN A 283 -14.06 -1.36 18.45
C GLN A 283 -12.78 -0.92 17.74
N HIS A 284 -11.74 -1.76 17.73
CA HIS A 284 -10.53 -1.53 16.94
C HIS A 284 -10.82 -1.57 15.44
N PHE A 285 -11.60 -2.55 14.97
CA PHE A 285 -12.04 -2.62 13.57
C PHE A 285 -12.86 -1.39 13.14
N ILE A 286 -13.82 -0.96 13.97
CA ILE A 286 -14.63 0.25 13.72
C ILE A 286 -13.74 1.49 13.67
N TRP A 287 -12.74 1.59 14.56
CA TRP A 287 -11.77 2.66 14.53
C TRP A 287 -10.99 2.67 13.21
N ALA A 288 -10.50 1.52 12.74
CA ALA A 288 -9.77 1.43 11.48
C ALA A 288 -10.62 1.89 10.28
N LEU A 289 -11.89 1.45 10.19
CA LEU A 289 -12.82 1.92 9.16
C LEU A 289 -12.97 3.46 9.19
N LYS A 290 -13.29 4.02 10.36
CA LYS A 290 -13.50 5.47 10.53
C LYS A 290 -12.24 6.28 10.26
N ASN A 291 -11.09 5.79 10.69
CA ASN A 291 -9.81 6.44 10.50
C ASN A 291 -9.39 6.43 9.02
N GLY A 292 -9.66 5.32 8.31
CA GLY A 292 -9.44 5.17 6.88
C GLY A 292 -10.30 6.10 6.01
N MET A 293 -11.56 6.34 6.42
CA MET A 293 -12.48 7.26 5.72
C MET A 293 -12.15 8.74 5.89
N LYS A 294 -11.29 9.10 6.86
CA LYS A 294 -11.01 10.50 7.24
C LYS A 294 -10.38 11.31 6.11
N TYR A 295 -9.61 10.67 5.24
CA TYR A 295 -8.86 11.32 4.17
C TYR A 295 -9.22 10.75 2.82
N ASP A 296 -9.14 11.61 1.79
CA ASP A 296 -9.33 11.21 0.40
C ASP A 296 -8.10 10.42 -0.08
N SER A 297 -8.17 9.10 0.08
CA SER A 297 -7.14 8.14 -0.30
C SER A 297 -7.69 7.14 -1.31
N ARG A 298 -6.82 6.33 -1.91
CA ARG A 298 -7.24 5.29 -2.87
C ARG A 298 -8.13 4.22 -2.24
N PHE A 299 -8.14 4.09 -0.92
CA PHE A 299 -8.88 3.08 -0.18
C PHE A 299 -10.20 3.60 0.38
N LYS A 300 -10.45 4.92 0.31
CA LYS A 300 -11.62 5.55 0.93
C LYS A 300 -12.93 4.89 0.50
N PHE A 301 -13.08 4.63 -0.80
CA PHE A 301 -14.25 3.93 -1.33
C PHE A 301 -14.45 2.54 -0.71
N GLU A 302 -13.38 1.76 -0.54
CA GLU A 302 -13.47 0.44 0.08
C GLU A 302 -13.83 0.53 1.56
N PHE A 303 -13.30 1.51 2.29
CA PHE A 303 -13.72 1.73 3.68
C PHE A 303 -15.20 2.10 3.77
N GLU A 304 -15.68 3.00 2.91
CA GLU A 304 -17.09 3.39 2.83
C GLU A 304 -17.97 2.19 2.46
N ARG A 305 -17.54 1.36 1.49
CA ARG A 305 -18.24 0.14 1.08
C ARG A 305 -18.39 -0.84 2.25
N VAL A 306 -17.27 -1.20 2.90
CA VAL A 306 -17.28 -2.15 4.03
C VAL A 306 -18.09 -1.58 5.20
N TYR A 307 -17.93 -0.30 5.54
CA TYR A 307 -18.70 0.34 6.60
C TYR A 307 -20.21 0.31 6.31
N ASN A 308 -20.63 0.72 5.11
CA ASN A 308 -22.04 0.77 4.74
C ASN A 308 -22.68 -0.62 4.66
N ASN A 309 -21.89 -1.66 4.35
CA ASN A 309 -22.37 -3.04 4.31
C ASN A 309 -22.45 -3.69 5.71
N THR A 310 -21.83 -3.09 6.74
CA THR A 310 -21.74 -3.67 8.10
C THR A 310 -22.50 -2.88 9.16
N ILE A 311 -23.03 -1.69 8.83
CA ILE A 311 -23.84 -0.91 9.76
C ILE A 311 -25.23 -1.52 9.95
N GLY A 312 -25.73 -1.48 11.18
CA GLY A 312 -27.11 -1.82 11.49
C GLY A 312 -28.10 -0.69 11.22
N GLU A 313 -29.37 -0.95 11.55
CA GLU A 313 -30.47 0.00 11.35
C GLU A 313 -30.29 1.32 12.12
N ASP A 314 -29.54 1.30 13.23
CA ASP A 314 -29.23 2.45 14.07
C ASP A 314 -28.05 3.30 13.54
N GLY A 315 -27.42 2.89 12.44
CA GLY A 315 -26.28 3.56 11.82
C GLY A 315 -24.93 3.25 12.51
N GLY A 316 -24.91 2.33 13.47
CA GLY A 316 -23.72 1.85 14.17
C GLY A 316 -23.34 0.43 13.74
N ILE A 317 -22.07 0.08 13.97
CA ILE A 317 -21.60 -1.31 13.91
C ILE A 317 -21.57 -1.80 15.35
N THR A 318 -22.28 -2.90 15.64
CA THR A 318 -22.36 -3.51 16.98
C THR A 318 -22.12 -5.02 16.89
N HIS A 319 -21.96 -5.69 18.03
CA HIS A 319 -21.73 -7.14 18.10
C HIS A 319 -22.90 -7.93 17.51
N GLU A 320 -24.12 -7.41 17.60
CA GLU A 320 -25.35 -8.04 17.11
C GLU A 320 -25.52 -7.89 15.60
N ASN A 321 -24.91 -6.87 15.01
CA ASN A 321 -25.05 -6.55 13.59
C ASN A 321 -23.91 -7.14 12.72
N ILE A 322 -22.80 -7.57 13.34
CA ILE A 322 -21.70 -8.24 12.64
C ILE A 322 -21.89 -9.74 12.63
N ASN A 323 -21.95 -10.26 11.40
CA ASN A 323 -21.86 -11.68 11.12
C ASN A 323 -20.44 -12.04 10.68
N VAL A 324 -20.05 -13.27 11.00
CA VAL A 324 -18.77 -13.88 10.70
C VAL A 324 -19.00 -15.10 9.81
N TRP A 325 -18.30 -15.17 8.69
CA TRP A 325 -18.35 -16.29 7.73
C TRP A 325 -17.23 -17.30 7.92
N GLY A 326 -16.22 -16.95 8.70
CA GLY A 326 -15.09 -17.81 8.98
C GLY A 326 -14.08 -17.13 9.88
N VAL A 327 -13.00 -17.84 10.15
CA VAL A 327 -11.88 -17.34 10.95
C VAL A 327 -10.58 -17.80 10.36
N VAL A 328 -9.49 -17.17 10.75
CA VAL A 328 -8.18 -17.81 10.68
C VAL A 328 -7.77 -18.24 12.08
N VAL A 329 -7.38 -19.49 12.21
CA VAL A 329 -6.88 -20.07 13.44
C VAL A 329 -5.40 -20.41 13.31
N THR A 330 -4.69 -20.39 14.43
CA THR A 330 -3.31 -20.87 14.54
C THR A 330 -3.19 -21.93 15.62
N GLY A 331 -2.18 -22.78 15.49
CA GLY A 331 -1.89 -23.83 16.45
C GLY A 331 -0.79 -24.76 15.96
N ASP A 332 -0.44 -25.73 16.80
CA ASP A 332 0.39 -26.87 16.38
C ASP A 332 -0.47 -28.01 15.81
N VAL A 333 0.19 -29.07 15.36
CA VAL A 333 -0.47 -30.22 14.71
C VAL A 333 -1.45 -30.93 15.65
N GLU A 334 -1.19 -30.96 16.96
CA GLU A 334 -2.07 -31.66 17.91
C GLU A 334 -3.34 -30.85 18.16
N SER A 335 -3.20 -29.56 18.48
CA SER A 335 -4.36 -28.69 18.73
C SER A 335 -5.25 -28.54 17.49
N LEU A 336 -4.65 -28.37 16.30
CA LEU A 336 -5.44 -28.19 15.06
C LEU A 336 -6.19 -29.45 14.61
N LYS A 337 -5.84 -30.64 15.12
CA LYS A 337 -6.62 -31.86 14.83
C LYS A 337 -8.03 -31.83 15.42
N ALA A 338 -8.23 -31.10 16.52
CA ALA A 338 -9.55 -30.95 17.14
C ALA A 338 -10.58 -30.30 16.18
N LEU A 339 -10.11 -29.56 15.16
CA LEU A 339 -10.97 -28.98 14.13
C LEU A 339 -11.69 -30.02 13.27
N ASN A 340 -11.17 -31.24 13.11
CA ASN A 340 -11.81 -32.28 12.29
C ASN A 340 -13.17 -32.74 12.84
N GLU A 341 -13.45 -32.49 14.12
CA GLU A 341 -14.68 -32.93 14.79
C GLU A 341 -15.77 -31.84 14.81
N LEU A 342 -15.46 -30.64 14.33
CA LEU A 342 -16.35 -29.47 14.44
C LEU A 342 -17.29 -29.37 13.22
N SER A 343 -18.57 -29.65 13.43
CA SER A 343 -19.56 -29.72 12.35
C SER A 343 -19.88 -28.38 11.67
N PHE A 344 -19.58 -27.25 12.33
CA PHE A 344 -19.77 -25.91 11.77
C PHE A 344 -18.71 -25.55 10.71
N ILE A 345 -17.63 -26.34 10.59
CA ILE A 345 -16.57 -26.12 9.60
C ILE A 345 -17.01 -26.71 8.26
N LYS A 346 -17.21 -25.83 7.28
CA LYS A 346 -17.57 -26.24 5.92
C LYS A 346 -16.35 -26.65 5.10
N THR A 347 -15.26 -25.89 5.23
CA THR A 347 -14.04 -26.07 4.44
C THR A 347 -12.86 -25.40 5.12
N SER A 348 -11.66 -25.89 4.82
CA SER A 348 -10.40 -25.44 5.41
C SER A 348 -9.33 -25.23 4.35
N SER A 349 -8.51 -24.20 4.51
CA SER A 349 -7.38 -23.88 3.63
C SER A 349 -6.13 -23.57 4.43
N LEU A 350 -5.03 -24.27 4.15
CA LEU A 350 -3.76 -24.10 4.85
C LEU A 350 -3.02 -22.87 4.34
N GLY A 351 -2.57 -22.03 5.27
CA GLY A 351 -1.72 -20.87 4.99
C GLY A 351 -0.24 -21.15 5.29
N VAL A 352 0.37 -20.23 6.02
CA VAL A 352 1.76 -20.35 6.47
C VAL A 352 1.96 -21.59 7.35
N VAL A 353 3.05 -22.31 7.09
CA VAL A 353 3.58 -23.39 7.93
C VAL A 353 5.02 -23.05 8.31
N THR A 354 5.37 -23.17 9.58
CA THR A 354 6.73 -22.95 10.06
C THR A 354 7.09 -23.91 11.20
N GLU A 355 8.37 -24.01 11.53
CA GLU A 355 8.83 -24.72 12.73
C GLU A 355 8.47 -23.93 13.98
N LYS A 356 8.21 -24.60 15.10
CA LYS A 356 7.96 -23.95 16.40
C LYS A 356 9.17 -23.16 16.91
N TYR A 357 10.40 -23.64 16.66
CA TYR A 357 11.66 -23.05 17.11
C TYR A 357 12.56 -22.62 15.96
#